data_AF-A0A314U9K8-F1
#
_entry.id   AF-A0A314U9K8-F1
#
_cell.length_a   1.000
_cell.length_b   1.000
_cell.length_c   1.000
_cell.angle_alpha   90.00
_cell.angle_beta   90.00
_cell.angle_gamma   90.00
#
_symmetry.space_group_name_H-M   'P 1'
#
loop_
_entity.id
_entity.type
_entity.pdbx_description
1 polymer ?
#
loop_
_entity_poly.entity_id
_entity_poly.type
_entity_poly.pdbx_seq_one_letter_code
_entity_poly.pdbx_strand_id
1 'polypeptide(L)'
;MQVLDFPFLQLSFKLHNLEHATMFLHLVVFAGFALCAELIHSFQTLSGVVGMLVASVFCQELFLLHFHSADHVGLEGHYHWLLQLIVFVSVMAALAATCCQTSLPAALFLSISVVFQGCWFMNMGFLLWVPRFVPKGCVVHYVDSTNDTMLGAVTCQSSEADFRARALANLQFSWILSGILIFTGCTCLKFAVKCIPRDLPIEYEQLHSRGADVPIVINDFKEAHP
;
A
#
# COMPACT_ATOMS: atom_id res chain seq x y z
N MET A 1 -14.75 13.10 28.88
CA MET A 1 -14.05 14.26 29.48
C MET A 1 -13.98 15.32 28.39
N GLN A 2 -14.76 16.39 28.52
CA GLN A 2 -14.96 17.43 27.50
C GLN A 2 -13.99 18.57 27.78
N VAL A 3 -12.97 18.75 26.92
CA VAL A 3 -11.76 19.50 27.30
C VAL A 3 -11.80 20.98 26.90
N LEU A 4 -12.62 21.43 25.94
CA LEU A 4 -12.80 22.86 25.67
C LEU A 4 -14.17 23.17 25.04
N ASP A 5 -15.03 23.91 25.75
CA ASP A 5 -16.20 24.59 25.19
C ASP A 5 -15.84 26.07 24.98
N PHE A 6 -15.69 26.51 23.72
CA PHE A 6 -15.54 27.93 23.38
C PHE A 6 -16.91 28.51 22.95
N PRO A 7 -17.37 29.63 23.53
CA PRO A 7 -18.74 30.11 23.36
C PRO A 7 -19.05 30.78 22.01
N PHE A 8 -18.06 31.02 21.14
CA PHE A 8 -18.25 31.77 19.88
C PHE A 8 -18.05 30.94 18.60
N LEU A 9 -17.49 29.75 18.70
CA LEU A 9 -17.35 28.81 17.60
C LEU A 9 -17.98 27.51 18.06
N GLN A 10 -19.25 27.29 17.67
CA GLN A 10 -19.92 26.00 17.85
C GLN A 10 -19.35 24.98 16.86
N LEU A 11 -18.04 24.76 16.90
CA LEU A 11 -17.42 23.59 16.33
C LEU A 11 -17.88 22.45 17.23
N SER A 12 -18.69 21.53 16.68
CA SER A 12 -19.09 20.34 17.44
C SER A 12 -17.84 19.50 17.69
N PHE A 13 -17.17 19.76 18.81
CA PHE A 13 -16.00 19.04 19.32
C PHE A 13 -16.44 17.66 19.83
N LYS A 14 -17.04 16.85 18.95
CA LYS A 14 -17.13 15.41 19.20
C LYS A 14 -15.71 14.85 19.10
N LEU A 15 -15.28 14.08 20.10
CA LEU A 15 -13.93 13.52 20.18
C LEU A 15 -13.53 12.79 18.88
N HIS A 16 -14.47 12.05 18.30
CA HIS A 16 -14.32 11.38 17.01
C HIS A 16 -13.99 12.33 15.85
N ASN A 17 -14.62 13.51 15.80
CA ASN A 17 -14.32 14.52 14.76
C ASN A 17 -12.90 15.08 14.91
N LEU A 18 -12.39 15.16 16.15
CA LEU A 18 -11.02 15.58 16.41
C LEU A 18 -10.01 14.50 16.02
N GLU A 19 -10.28 13.23 16.31
CA GLU A 19 -9.44 12.11 15.89
C GLU A 19 -9.29 12.09 14.36
N HIS A 20 -10.39 12.18 13.62
CA HIS A 20 -10.35 12.30 12.16
C HIS A 20 -9.63 13.58 11.69
N ALA A 21 -9.90 14.74 12.31
CA ALA A 21 -9.21 15.98 11.96
C ALA A 21 -7.69 15.90 12.17
N THR A 22 -7.24 15.22 13.23
CA THR A 22 -5.81 15.03 13.49
C THR A 22 -5.13 14.15 12.44
N MET A 23 -5.82 13.13 11.91
CA MET A 23 -5.30 12.33 10.80
C MET A 23 -5.08 13.19 9.54
N PHE A 24 -6.06 14.00 9.16
CA PHE A 24 -5.95 14.90 8.02
C PHE A 24 -4.86 15.97 8.20
N LEU A 25 -4.67 16.47 9.43
CA LEU A 25 -3.60 17.41 9.75
C LEU A 25 -2.21 16.82 9.44
N HIS A 26 -1.94 15.58 9.83
CA HIS A 26 -0.66 14.91 9.54
C HIS A 26 -0.44 14.76 8.04
N LEU A 27 -1.49 14.41 7.29
CA LEU A 27 -1.43 14.32 5.84
C LEU A 27 -1.13 15.68 5.19
N VAL A 28 -1.76 16.76 5.67
CA VAL A 28 -1.52 18.14 5.19
C VAL A 28 -0.08 18.58 5.48
N VAL A 29 0.44 18.28 6.67
CA VAL A 29 1.82 18.60 7.04
C VAL A 29 2.80 17.87 6.12
N PHE A 30 2.61 16.56 5.92
CA PHE A 30 3.42 15.79 4.98
C PHE A 30 3.33 16.36 3.55
N ALA A 31 2.13 16.53 3.01
CA ALA A 31 1.93 16.97 1.64
C ALA A 31 2.46 18.39 1.40
N GLY A 32 2.24 19.30 2.34
CA GLY A 32 2.78 20.65 2.29
C GLY A 32 4.30 20.67 2.33
N PHE A 33 4.93 19.86 3.19
CA PHE A 33 6.38 19.76 3.25
C PHE A 33 6.99 19.15 1.98
N ALA A 34 6.41 18.07 1.46
CA ALA A 34 6.84 17.43 0.22
C ALA A 34 6.74 18.41 -0.96
N LEU A 35 5.61 19.11 -1.10
CA LEU A 35 5.40 20.11 -2.13
C LEU A 35 6.40 21.27 -2.00
N CYS A 36 6.63 21.79 -0.79
CA CYS A 36 7.63 22.83 -0.56
C CYS A 36 9.04 22.36 -0.95
N ALA A 37 9.42 21.13 -0.60
CA ALA A 37 10.72 20.55 -0.94
C ALA A 37 10.93 20.42 -2.46
N GLU A 38 9.87 20.07 -3.19
CA GLU A 38 9.86 20.05 -4.66
C GLU A 38 9.97 21.46 -5.25
N LEU A 39 9.18 22.42 -4.75
CA LEU A 39 9.15 23.81 -5.24
C LEU A 39 10.50 24.53 -5.07
N ILE A 40 11.26 24.22 -4.03
CA ILE A 40 12.60 24.79 -3.80
C ILE A 40 13.73 23.92 -4.40
N HIS A 41 13.39 22.91 -5.23
CA HIS A 41 14.34 21.98 -5.85
C HIS A 41 15.29 21.26 -4.88
N SER A 42 14.90 21.12 -3.60
CA SER A 42 15.73 20.52 -2.55
C SER A 42 15.25 19.13 -2.14
N PHE A 43 14.37 18.52 -2.94
CA PHE A 43 13.79 17.21 -2.64
C PHE A 43 14.84 16.13 -2.40
N GLN A 44 15.93 16.10 -3.20
CA GLN A 44 16.99 15.11 -3.02
C GLN A 44 17.66 15.21 -1.64
N THR A 45 17.83 16.42 -1.11
CA THR A 45 18.41 16.66 0.22
C THR A 45 17.39 16.40 1.34
N LEU A 46 16.11 16.71 1.10
CA LEU A 46 15.03 16.59 2.08
C LEU A 46 14.28 15.25 2.03
N SER A 47 14.63 14.35 1.11
CA SER A 47 13.94 13.08 0.88
C SER A 47 13.86 12.22 2.16
N GLY A 48 14.87 12.27 3.02
CA GLY A 48 14.83 11.57 4.31
C GLY A 48 13.78 12.13 5.26
N VAL A 49 13.64 13.46 5.32
CA VAL A 49 12.63 14.14 6.15
C VAL A 49 11.22 13.86 5.60
N VAL A 50 11.04 13.92 4.28
CA VAL A 50 9.79 13.55 3.61
C VAL A 50 9.41 12.10 3.94
N GLY A 51 10.36 11.17 3.89
CA GLY A 51 10.16 9.77 4.24
C GLY A 51 9.76 9.56 5.71
N MET A 52 10.41 10.26 6.64
CA MET A 52 10.02 10.25 8.06
C MET A 52 8.61 10.78 8.30
N LEU A 53 8.22 11.86 7.60
CA LEU A 53 6.86 12.41 7.70
C LEU A 53 5.81 11.41 7.18
N VAL A 54 6.07 10.73 6.07
CA VAL A 54 5.22 9.63 5.57
C VAL A 54 5.11 8.50 6.59
N ALA A 55 6.23 8.05 7.15
CA ALA A 55 6.20 7.00 8.17
C ALA A 55 5.37 7.43 9.39
N SER A 56 5.50 8.70 9.82
CA SER A 56 4.70 9.27 10.91
C SER A 56 3.20 9.30 10.58
N VAL A 57 2.80 9.59 9.34
CA VAL A 57 1.40 9.55 8.90
C VAL A 57 0.83 8.14 9.08
N PHE A 58 1.54 7.10 8.60
CA PHE A 58 1.09 5.71 8.76
C PHE A 58 1.09 5.26 10.22
N CYS A 59 2.05 5.69 11.03
CA CYS A 59 2.04 5.41 12.47
C CYS A 59 0.81 6.03 13.16
N GLN A 60 0.48 7.27 12.83
CA GLN A 60 -0.69 7.95 13.39
C GLN A 60 -1.99 7.28 12.93
N GLU A 61 -2.07 6.90 11.65
CA GLU A 61 -3.20 6.13 11.13
C GLU A 61 -3.35 4.79 11.85
N LEU A 62 -2.26 4.03 12.05
CA LEU A 62 -2.29 2.77 12.77
C LEU A 62 -2.76 2.95 14.22
N PHE A 63 -2.25 3.99 14.89
CA PHE A 63 -2.64 4.33 16.26
C PHE A 63 -4.16 4.59 16.35
N LEU A 64 -4.69 5.45 15.49
CA LEU A 64 -6.12 5.77 15.48
C LEU A 64 -6.98 4.56 15.12
N LEU A 65 -6.59 3.80 14.10
CA LEU A 65 -7.30 2.58 13.71
C LEU A 65 -7.28 1.50 14.79
N HIS A 66 -6.21 1.41 15.58
CA HIS A 66 -6.11 0.46 16.68
C HIS A 66 -7.18 0.75 17.74
N PHE A 67 -7.26 1.99 18.20
CA PHE A 67 -8.23 2.40 19.21
C PHE A 67 -9.66 2.44 18.66
N HIS A 68 -9.85 2.83 17.39
CA HIS A 68 -11.17 2.78 16.76
C HIS A 68 -11.68 1.34 16.57
N SER A 69 -10.81 0.44 16.11
CA SER A 69 -11.17 -0.96 15.90
C SER A 69 -11.43 -1.74 17.18
N ALA A 70 -10.86 -1.31 18.32
CA ALA A 70 -11.06 -1.96 19.61
C ALA A 70 -12.53 -1.97 20.04
N ASP A 71 -13.33 -1.05 19.50
CA ASP A 71 -14.76 -0.92 19.78
C ASP A 71 -15.63 -1.84 18.90
N HIS A 72 -15.07 -2.44 17.84
CA HIS A 72 -15.81 -3.28 16.90
C HIS A 72 -15.60 -4.78 17.17
N VAL A 73 -16.67 -5.46 17.55
CA VAL A 73 -16.72 -6.93 17.66
C VAL A 73 -17.34 -7.55 16.40
N GLY A 74 -16.96 -8.79 16.06
CA GLY A 74 -17.57 -9.50 14.92
C GLY A 74 -16.86 -9.26 13.58
N LEU A 75 -17.64 -9.14 12.51
CA LEU A 75 -17.17 -9.06 11.13
C LEU A 75 -16.46 -7.74 10.83
N GLU A 76 -17.03 -6.62 11.27
CA GLU A 76 -16.45 -5.29 11.10
C GLU A 76 -15.05 -5.20 11.72
N GLY A 77 -14.91 -5.65 12.97
CA GLY A 77 -13.61 -5.74 13.63
C GLY A 77 -12.59 -6.59 12.87
N HIS A 78 -13.04 -7.64 12.17
CA HIS A 78 -12.17 -8.45 11.31
C HIS A 78 -11.63 -7.67 10.11
N TYR A 79 -12.47 -6.87 9.45
CA TYR A 79 -12.04 -6.00 8.34
C TYR A 79 -11.07 -4.91 8.82
N HIS A 80 -11.34 -4.31 9.99
CA HIS A 80 -10.46 -3.32 10.58
C HIS A 80 -9.12 -3.92 11.04
N TRP A 81 -9.12 -5.15 11.57
CA TRP A 81 -7.88 -5.86 11.90
C TRP A 81 -7.01 -6.11 10.67
N LEU A 82 -7.62 -6.54 9.56
CA LEU A 82 -6.92 -6.68 8.28
C LEU A 82 -6.39 -5.33 7.76
N LEU A 83 -7.14 -4.23 7.94
CA LEU A 83 -6.67 -2.89 7.58
C LEU A 83 -5.45 -2.48 8.42
N GLN A 84 -5.46 -2.72 9.74
CA GLN A 84 -4.30 -2.45 10.61
C GLN A 84 -3.06 -3.22 10.17
N LEU A 85 -3.22 -4.48 9.74
CA LEU A 85 -2.12 -5.28 9.20
C LEU A 85 -1.50 -4.61 7.96
N ILE A 86 -2.31 -4.11 7.03
CA ILE A 86 -1.81 -3.41 5.84
C ILE A 86 -1.08 -2.12 6.24
N VAL A 87 -1.68 -1.31 7.13
CA VAL A 87 -1.06 -0.05 7.57
C VAL A 87 0.27 -0.32 8.30
N PHE A 88 0.35 -1.37 9.11
CA PHE A 88 1.61 -1.79 9.71
C PHE A 88 2.68 -2.15 8.65
N VAL A 89 2.30 -2.87 7.61
CA VAL A 89 3.20 -3.14 6.47
C VAL A 89 3.61 -1.83 5.78
N SER A 90 2.69 -0.86 5.62
CA SER A 90 3.00 0.46 5.06
C SER A 90 4.00 1.24 5.92
N VAL A 91 3.91 1.18 7.26
CA VAL A 91 4.91 1.76 8.18
C VAL A 91 6.28 1.15 7.91
N MET A 92 6.38 -0.18 7.89
CA MET A 92 7.65 -0.87 7.68
C MET A 92 8.23 -0.58 6.28
N ALA A 93 7.38 -0.54 5.26
CA ALA A 93 7.77 -0.19 3.90
C ALA A 93 8.25 1.27 3.80
N ALA A 94 7.59 2.20 4.48
CA ALA A 94 7.97 3.61 4.50
C ALA A 94 9.33 3.81 5.18
N LEU A 95 9.57 3.14 6.30
CA LEU A 95 10.87 3.13 6.97
C LEU A 95 11.96 2.54 6.08
N ALA A 96 11.69 1.39 5.43
CA ALA A 96 12.62 0.77 4.50
C ALA A 96 12.97 1.68 3.31
N ALA A 97 11.97 2.33 2.70
CA ALA A 97 12.18 3.28 1.61
C ALA A 97 12.96 4.53 2.06
N THR A 98 12.76 4.97 3.31
CA THR A 98 13.48 6.12 3.90
C THR A 98 14.94 5.78 4.21
N CYS A 99 15.22 4.57 4.70
CA CYS A 99 16.57 4.08 4.97
C CYS A 99 17.33 3.72 3.69
N CYS A 100 16.62 3.28 2.65
CA CYS A 100 17.18 2.82 1.39
C CYS A 100 16.64 3.64 0.20
N GLN A 101 16.90 4.94 0.18
CA GLN A 101 16.31 5.91 -0.77
C GLN A 101 16.61 5.62 -2.25
N THR A 102 17.66 4.86 -2.54
CA THR A 102 18.05 4.47 -3.90
C THR A 102 17.51 3.11 -4.34
N SER A 103 16.82 2.39 -3.45
CA SER A 103 16.32 1.03 -3.71
C SER A 103 14.97 1.05 -4.39
N LEU A 104 14.94 0.74 -5.70
CA LEU A 104 13.71 0.53 -6.45
C LEU A 104 12.77 -0.49 -5.77
N PRO A 105 13.25 -1.66 -5.27
CA PRO A 105 12.39 -2.59 -4.53
C PRO A 105 11.71 -1.98 -3.30
N ALA A 106 12.40 -1.12 -2.54
CA ALA A 106 11.82 -0.49 -1.36
C ALA A 106 10.71 0.50 -1.74
N ALA A 107 10.95 1.31 -2.79
CA ALA A 107 9.94 2.23 -3.32
C ALA A 107 8.72 1.50 -3.92
N LEU A 108 8.95 0.38 -4.63
CA LEU A 108 7.88 -0.46 -5.18
C LEU A 108 7.07 -1.11 -4.07
N PHE A 109 7.70 -1.64 -3.02
CA PHE A 109 7.00 -2.27 -1.90
C PHE A 109 6.12 -1.28 -1.15
N LEU A 110 6.63 -0.07 -0.89
CA LEU A 110 5.84 1.03 -0.34
C LEU A 110 4.64 1.36 -1.24
N SER A 111 4.86 1.50 -2.55
CA SER A 111 3.78 1.81 -3.50
C SER A 111 2.70 0.72 -3.53
N ILE A 112 3.09 -0.56 -3.55
CA ILE A 112 2.18 -1.71 -3.48
C ILE A 112 1.35 -1.66 -2.19
N SER A 113 2.00 -1.40 -1.04
CA SER A 113 1.32 -1.33 0.26
C SER A 113 0.28 -0.22 0.31
N VAL A 114 0.61 0.98 -0.20
CA VAL A 114 -0.31 2.13 -0.23
C VAL A 114 -1.49 1.88 -1.16
N VAL A 115 -1.26 1.32 -2.36
CA VAL A 115 -2.35 0.94 -3.26
C VAL A 115 -3.23 -0.12 -2.61
N PHE A 116 -2.64 -1.11 -1.94
CA PHE A 116 -3.40 -2.15 -1.26
C PHE A 116 -4.28 -1.60 -0.14
N GLN A 117 -3.75 -0.68 0.66
CA GLN A 117 -4.49 0.02 1.70
C GLN A 117 -5.71 0.76 1.12
N GLY A 118 -5.52 1.50 0.03
CA GLY A 118 -6.62 2.21 -0.66
C GLY A 118 -7.68 1.27 -1.23
N CYS A 119 -7.26 0.19 -1.91
CA CYS A 119 -8.18 -0.83 -2.42
C CYS A 119 -8.97 -1.52 -1.31
N TRP A 120 -8.32 -1.83 -0.19
CA TRP A 120 -8.97 -2.44 0.97
C TRP A 120 -9.98 -1.50 1.62
N PHE A 121 -9.65 -0.22 1.76
CA PHE A 121 -10.56 0.79 2.28
C PHE A 121 -11.83 0.91 1.42
N MET A 122 -11.68 0.94 0.10
CA MET A 122 -12.82 0.92 -0.84
C MET A 122 -13.65 -0.36 -0.70
N ASN A 123 -12.99 -1.52 -0.60
CA ASN A 123 -13.68 -2.80 -0.43
C ASN A 123 -14.49 -2.85 0.87
N MET A 124 -13.89 -2.47 2.00
CA MET A 124 -14.57 -2.34 3.29
C MET A 124 -15.78 -1.41 3.19
N GLY A 125 -15.62 -0.24 2.54
CA GLY A 125 -16.71 0.70 2.30
C GLY A 125 -17.90 0.05 1.62
N PHE A 126 -17.68 -0.70 0.53
CA PHE A 126 -18.77 -1.42 -0.14
C PHE A 126 -19.38 -2.53 0.71
N LEU A 127 -18.58 -3.33 1.42
CA LEU A 127 -19.11 -4.51 2.11
C LEU A 127 -19.81 -4.20 3.43
N LEU A 128 -19.36 -3.17 4.15
CA LEU A 128 -19.97 -2.78 5.42
C LEU A 128 -21.12 -1.80 5.24
N TRP A 129 -21.08 -0.93 4.21
CA TRP A 129 -22.04 0.18 4.08
C TRP A 129 -23.07 0.00 2.96
N VAL A 130 -22.91 -1.00 2.08
CA VAL A 130 -23.88 -1.28 1.02
C VAL A 130 -24.59 -2.61 1.28
N PRO A 131 -25.88 -2.59 1.67
CA PRO A 131 -26.62 -3.80 2.09
C PRO A 131 -26.64 -4.94 1.08
N ARG A 132 -26.52 -4.63 -0.23
CA ARG A 132 -26.50 -5.64 -1.30
C ARG A 132 -25.26 -6.52 -1.31
N PHE A 133 -24.15 -6.06 -0.72
CA PHE A 133 -22.89 -6.81 -0.71
C PHE A 133 -22.63 -7.54 0.61
N VAL A 134 -23.56 -7.48 1.57
CA VAL A 134 -23.43 -8.13 2.87
C VAL A 134 -23.48 -9.67 2.72
N PRO A 135 -22.58 -10.42 3.37
CA PRO A 135 -22.58 -11.88 3.33
C PRO A 135 -23.90 -12.49 3.80
N LYS A 136 -24.28 -13.62 3.18
CA LYS A 136 -25.51 -14.35 3.56
C LYS A 136 -25.50 -14.66 5.06
N GLY A 137 -26.63 -14.41 5.73
CA GLY A 137 -26.79 -14.68 7.17
C GLY A 137 -26.25 -13.58 8.08
N CYS A 138 -25.75 -12.48 7.52
CA CYS A 138 -25.44 -11.25 8.25
C CYS A 138 -26.41 -10.13 7.84
N VAL A 139 -26.71 -9.24 8.78
CA VAL A 139 -27.66 -8.15 8.61
C VAL A 139 -27.05 -6.84 9.07
N VAL A 140 -27.37 -5.75 8.38
CA VAL A 140 -27.00 -4.40 8.79
C VAL A 140 -28.04 -3.93 9.80
N HIS A 141 -27.59 -3.57 11.00
CA HIS A 141 -28.48 -2.89 11.95
C HIS A 141 -28.44 -1.39 11.70
N TYR A 142 -29.59 -0.73 11.67
CA TYR A 142 -29.66 0.72 11.64
C TYR A 142 -29.83 1.21 13.08
N VAL A 143 -28.95 2.08 13.54
CA VAL A 143 -29.10 2.71 14.86
C VAL A 143 -29.92 3.97 14.64
N ASP A 144 -31.17 3.95 15.14
CA ASP A 144 -32.07 5.08 15.06
C ASP A 144 -31.73 6.07 16.20
N SER A 145 -30.72 6.91 15.99
CA SER A 145 -30.49 8.07 16.84
C SER A 145 -31.25 9.25 16.24
N THR A 146 -32.30 9.67 16.95
CA THR A 146 -33.18 10.81 16.69
C THR A 146 -32.56 11.85 15.74
N ASN A 147 -32.97 11.79 14.47
CA ASN A 147 -32.68 12.69 13.33
C ASN A 147 -31.49 12.37 12.41
N ASP A 148 -30.62 11.42 12.71
CA ASP A 148 -29.58 10.95 11.77
C ASP A 148 -29.56 9.42 11.72
N THR A 149 -29.99 8.83 10.61
CA THR A 149 -29.95 7.38 10.37
C THR A 149 -28.50 6.94 10.11
N MET A 150 -27.75 6.63 11.16
CA MET A 150 -26.43 6.03 11.02
C MET A 150 -26.54 4.52 10.82
N LEU A 151 -25.88 4.01 9.78
CA LEU A 151 -25.67 2.58 9.57
C LEU A 151 -24.84 2.05 10.75
N GLY A 152 -25.40 1.09 11.47
CA GLY A 152 -24.73 0.40 12.57
C GLY A 152 -23.99 -0.86 12.11
N ALA A 153 -23.27 -1.47 13.05
CA ALA A 153 -22.42 -2.63 12.81
C ALA A 153 -23.17 -3.80 12.13
N VAL A 154 -22.49 -4.47 11.20
CA VAL A 154 -22.99 -5.69 10.56
C VAL A 154 -22.88 -6.85 11.54
N THR A 155 -24.02 -7.43 11.93
CA THR A 155 -24.07 -8.58 12.83
C THR A 155 -24.46 -9.84 12.07
N CYS A 156 -23.84 -10.97 12.43
CA CYS A 156 -24.17 -12.27 11.85
C CYS A 156 -25.06 -13.05 12.82
N GLN A 157 -26.15 -13.64 12.32
CA GLN A 157 -27.17 -14.29 13.15
C GLN A 157 -26.74 -15.66 13.69
N SER A 158 -25.70 -16.27 13.11
CA SER A 158 -25.16 -17.57 13.51
C SER A 158 -23.63 -17.57 13.45
N SER A 159 -23.01 -18.44 14.26
CA SER A 159 -21.55 -18.63 14.26
C SER A 159 -21.03 -19.15 12.92
N GLU A 160 -21.81 -19.97 12.22
CA GLU A 160 -21.47 -20.44 10.86
C GLU A 160 -21.46 -19.31 9.84
N ALA A 161 -22.43 -18.38 9.92
CA ALA A 161 -22.46 -17.21 9.06
C ALA A 161 -21.29 -16.26 9.34
N ASP A 162 -20.92 -16.07 10.61
CA ASP A 162 -19.75 -15.26 10.99
C ASP A 162 -18.44 -15.88 10.45
N PHE A 163 -18.25 -17.19 10.63
CA PHE A 163 -17.07 -17.88 10.11
C PHE A 163 -16.97 -17.77 8.58
N ARG A 164 -18.09 -17.97 7.88
CA ARG A 164 -18.15 -17.80 6.42
C ARG A 164 -17.83 -16.36 5.99
N ALA A 165 -18.37 -15.37 6.70
CA ALA A 165 -18.13 -13.97 6.39
C ALA A 165 -16.66 -13.57 6.59
N ARG A 166 -16.01 -14.04 7.66
CA ARG A 166 -14.56 -13.86 7.88
C ARG A 166 -13.71 -14.58 6.82
N ALA A 167 -14.10 -15.80 6.44
CA ALA A 167 -13.42 -16.52 5.37
C ALA A 167 -13.49 -15.78 4.02
N LEU A 168 -14.65 -15.18 3.70
CA LEU A 168 -14.81 -14.33 2.52
C LEU A 168 -13.93 -13.08 2.59
N ALA A 169 -13.83 -12.42 3.76
CA ALA A 169 -12.94 -11.28 3.96
C ALA A 169 -11.46 -11.65 3.70
N ASN A 170 -11.00 -12.79 4.23
CA ASN A 170 -9.65 -13.30 4.00
C ASN A 170 -9.38 -13.61 2.52
N LEU A 171 -10.38 -14.16 1.83
CA LEU A 171 -10.28 -14.45 0.40
C LEU A 171 -10.18 -13.17 -0.42
N GLN A 172 -11.01 -12.16 -0.13
CA GLN A 172 -10.96 -10.86 -0.79
C GLN A 172 -9.63 -10.17 -0.56
N PHE A 173 -9.12 -10.17 0.67
CA PHE A 173 -7.81 -9.62 1.02
C PHE A 173 -6.71 -10.25 0.15
N SER A 174 -6.73 -11.58 0.05
CA SER A 174 -5.75 -12.35 -0.73
C SER A 174 -5.86 -12.08 -2.24
N TRP A 175 -7.08 -11.97 -2.77
CA TRP A 175 -7.32 -11.71 -4.19
C TRP A 175 -6.97 -10.29 -4.61
N ILE A 176 -7.27 -9.30 -3.77
CA ILE A 176 -6.88 -7.90 -4.01
C ILE A 176 -5.35 -7.81 -4.07
N LEU A 177 -4.65 -8.40 -3.08
CA LEU A 177 -3.18 -8.44 -3.09
C LEU A 177 -2.63 -9.14 -4.33
N SER A 178 -3.17 -10.30 -4.69
CA SER A 178 -2.77 -11.03 -5.90
C SER A 178 -2.97 -10.18 -7.16
N GLY A 179 -4.10 -9.49 -7.30
CA GLY A 179 -4.38 -8.60 -8.42
C GLY A 179 -3.38 -7.45 -8.53
N ILE A 180 -3.04 -6.82 -7.40
CA ILE A 180 -2.03 -5.73 -7.34
C ILE A 180 -0.65 -6.25 -7.73
N LEU A 181 -0.25 -7.42 -7.23
CA LEU A 181 1.04 -8.04 -7.56
C LEU A 181 1.14 -8.44 -9.02
N ILE A 182 0.08 -9.02 -9.60
CA ILE A 182 0.01 -9.33 -11.03
C ILE A 182 0.13 -8.05 -11.85
N PHE A 183 -0.65 -7.02 -11.52
CA PHE A 183 -0.60 -5.73 -12.22
C PHE A 183 0.80 -5.11 -12.16
N THR A 184 1.40 -5.07 -10.96
CA THR A 184 2.75 -4.52 -10.76
C THR A 184 3.82 -5.36 -11.47
N GLY A 185 3.71 -6.68 -11.44
CA GLY A 185 4.61 -7.57 -12.17
C GLY A 185 4.52 -7.38 -13.68
N CYS A 186 3.30 -7.25 -14.22
CA CYS A 186 3.08 -6.96 -15.63
C CYS A 186 3.62 -5.59 -16.04
N THR A 187 3.43 -4.54 -15.25
CA THR A 187 3.98 -3.21 -15.55
C THR A 187 5.51 -3.24 -15.51
N CYS A 188 6.11 -3.83 -14.47
CA CYS A 188 7.57 -4.00 -14.37
C CYS A 188 8.14 -4.76 -15.58
N LEU A 189 7.51 -5.86 -16.01
CA LEU A 189 7.94 -6.62 -17.20
C LEU A 189 7.84 -5.79 -18.48
N LYS A 190 6.76 -5.03 -18.66
CA LYS A 190 6.59 -4.15 -19.82
C LYS A 190 7.66 -3.05 -19.87
N PHE A 191 8.01 -2.46 -18.72
CA PHE A 191 9.10 -1.49 -18.64
C PHE A 191 10.45 -2.14 -18.92
N ALA A 192 10.73 -3.33 -18.38
CA ALA A 192 11.96 -4.05 -18.64
C ALA A 192 12.16 -4.36 -20.14
N VAL A 193 11.12 -4.85 -20.82
CA VAL A 193 11.16 -5.13 -22.27
C VAL A 193 11.35 -3.85 -23.10
N LYS A 194 10.80 -2.71 -22.66
CA LYS A 194 10.94 -1.43 -23.37
C LYS A 194 12.31 -0.79 -23.15
N CYS A 195 12.93 -1.02 -21.99
CA CYS A 195 14.25 -0.49 -21.65
C CYS A 195 15.40 -1.34 -22.23
N ILE A 196 15.17 -2.62 -22.58
CA ILE A 196 16.10 -3.38 -23.42
C ILE A 196 15.96 -2.82 -24.84
N PRO A 197 16.98 -2.12 -25.39
CA PRO A 197 16.91 -1.61 -26.76
C PRO A 197 16.71 -2.78 -27.71
N ARG A 198 15.77 -2.63 -28.64
CA ARG A 198 15.44 -3.64 -29.67
C ARG A 198 16.57 -3.91 -30.68
N ASP A 199 17.74 -3.29 -30.51
CA ASP A 199 18.83 -3.25 -31.49
C ASP A 199 20.18 -3.82 -31.03
N LEU A 200 20.29 -4.51 -29.88
CA LEU A 200 21.50 -5.28 -29.57
C LEU A 200 21.20 -6.37 -28.53
N PRO A 201 21.39 -7.68 -28.79
CA PRO A 201 22.36 -8.24 -29.74
C PRO A 201 21.82 -9.44 -30.56
N ILE A 202 21.79 -9.36 -31.90
CA ILE A 202 21.89 -10.55 -32.78
C ILE A 202 23.32 -10.66 -33.35
N GLU A 203 24.10 -9.58 -33.26
CA GLU A 203 25.50 -9.53 -33.74
C GLU A 203 26.49 -10.34 -32.89
N TYR A 204 26.23 -10.52 -31.58
CA TYR A 204 27.13 -11.29 -30.71
C TYR A 204 27.15 -12.79 -31.05
N GLU A 205 26.01 -13.34 -31.47
CA GLU A 205 25.88 -14.75 -31.84
C GLU A 205 26.47 -15.01 -33.24
N GLN A 206 26.43 -14.02 -34.14
CA GLN A 206 27.07 -14.12 -35.45
C GLN A 206 28.59 -14.05 -35.39
N LEU A 207 29.19 -13.25 -34.49
CA LEU A 207 30.64 -13.20 -34.31
C LEU A 207 31.22 -14.51 -33.75
N HIS A 208 30.48 -15.20 -32.87
CA HIS A 208 30.92 -16.48 -32.32
C HIS A 208 30.81 -17.64 -33.32
N SER A 209 29.87 -17.58 -34.27
CA SER A 209 29.79 -18.58 -35.36
C SER A 209 30.87 -18.35 -36.43
N ARG A 210 31.16 -17.10 -36.79
CA ARG A 210 32.12 -16.78 -37.85
C ARG A 210 33.58 -16.97 -37.44
N GLY A 211 33.88 -16.92 -36.14
CA GLY A 211 35.21 -17.23 -35.59
C GLY A 211 35.54 -18.73 -35.52
N ALA A 212 34.55 -19.61 -35.63
CA ALA A 212 34.74 -21.06 -35.58
C ALA A 212 35.15 -21.69 -36.93
N ASP A 213 34.99 -20.95 -38.05
CA ASP A 213 35.20 -21.46 -39.41
C ASP A 213 36.54 -21.05 -40.06
N VAL A 214 37.50 -20.52 -39.30
CA VAL A 214 38.84 -20.23 -39.84
C VAL A 214 39.78 -21.42 -39.56
N PRO A 215 40.16 -22.23 -40.55
CA PRO A 215 41.11 -23.32 -40.34
C PRO A 215 42.50 -22.75 -40.08
N ILE A 216 43.01 -22.98 -38.87
CA ILE A 216 44.39 -22.70 -38.47
C ILE A 216 45.31 -23.59 -39.31
N VAL A 217 46.00 -22.99 -40.28
CA VAL A 217 47.13 -23.61 -40.97
C VAL A 217 48.32 -23.57 -40.01
N ILE A 218 48.53 -24.67 -39.30
CA ILE A 218 49.79 -24.94 -38.59
C ILE A 218 50.83 -25.24 -39.66
N ASN A 219 51.89 -24.43 -39.74
CA ASN A 219 53.09 -24.82 -40.46
C ASN A 219 54.30 -24.69 -39.53
N ASP A 220 55.16 -25.68 -39.68
CA ASP A 220 56.04 -26.28 -38.68
C ASP A 220 57.51 -25.83 -38.88
N PHE A 221 58.35 -26.08 -37.86
CA PHE A 221 59.83 -26.00 -37.81
C PHE A 221 60.50 -24.60 -37.85
N LYS A 222 61.55 -24.28 -37.07
CA LYS A 222 62.67 -25.10 -36.57
C LYS A 222 63.40 -24.43 -35.38
N GLU A 223 63.79 -25.20 -34.37
CA GLU A 223 64.80 -24.84 -33.35
C GLU A 223 66.21 -24.67 -33.95
N ALA A 224 66.98 -23.69 -33.45
CA ALA A 224 68.33 -23.89 -32.91
C ALA A 224 68.91 -22.56 -32.38
N HIS A 225 69.12 -22.49 -31.07
CA HIS A 225 70.08 -21.61 -30.38
C HIS A 225 71.49 -22.24 -30.45
N PRO A 226 72.60 -21.54 -30.14
CA PRO A 226 72.73 -20.28 -29.38
C PRO A 226 73.24 -19.07 -30.17
#